data_AF-A0A814JVK3-F1
#
_entry.id   AF-A0A814JVK3-F1
#
_cell.length_a   1.000
_cell.length_b   1.000
_cell.length_c   1.000
_cell.angle_alpha   90.00
_cell.angle_beta   90.00
_cell.angle_gamma   90.00
#
_symmetry.space_group_name_H-M   'P 1'
#
loop_
_entity.id
_entity.type
_entity.pdbx_description
1 polymer ?
#
loop_
_entity_poly.entity_id
_entity_poly.type
_entity_poly.pdbx_seq_one_letter_code
_entity_poly.pdbx_strand_id
1 'polypeptide(L)'
;MTLNCRFYENKLPDNNDLVMVNVVRIENVGVYVKLLEYDNIEGMILMSELSRRRIRSVNKLVRIGRNEVARVIRVDLQKGYIDLSKSRVLNEDEVRECEQKYIRGRTVNSVLRQTAHELSINNNDGFEQFYKNTAWFYDRKYKYSGACYDVFKQIIKDETEINNCSLDQQAKEILSTNIRRRFMPRGVIKCRAGEIKVQF
;
A
#
# COMPACT_ATOMS: atom_id res chain seq x y z
N MET A 1 15.99 -13.47 0.61
CA MET A 1 14.79 -13.66 -0.26
C MET A 1 13.87 -12.46 -0.06
N THR A 2 13.17 -12.00 -1.10
CA THR A 2 12.17 -10.93 -0.96
C THR A 2 10.83 -11.52 -0.55
N LEU A 3 10.42 -11.31 0.71
CA LEU A 3 9.10 -11.70 1.20
C LEU A 3 8.02 -10.87 0.51
N ASN A 4 7.14 -11.50 -0.25
CA ASN A 4 6.05 -10.82 -0.92
C ASN A 4 4.72 -11.27 -0.30
N CYS A 5 3.85 -10.31 -0.03
CA CYS A 5 2.49 -10.53 0.45
C CYS A 5 1.60 -9.36 0.00
N ARG A 6 0.34 -9.68 -0.27
CA ARG A 6 -0.74 -8.72 -0.50
C ARG A 6 -1.00 -7.89 0.76
N PHE A 7 -1.46 -6.65 0.57
CA PHE A 7 -1.71 -5.72 1.67
C PHE A 7 -3.02 -6.04 2.37
N TYR A 8 -4.04 -6.45 1.61
CA TYR A 8 -5.39 -6.73 2.09
C TYR A 8 -5.66 -8.23 2.16
N GLU A 9 -6.62 -8.62 3.01
CA GLU A 9 -7.00 -10.03 3.19
C GLU A 9 -7.53 -10.65 1.88
N ASN A 10 -8.33 -9.87 1.15
CA ASN A 10 -8.87 -10.22 -0.16
C ASN A 10 -7.74 -10.46 -1.17
N LYS A 11 -7.80 -11.60 -1.87
CA LYS A 11 -6.78 -11.97 -2.87
C LYS A 11 -6.86 -11.11 -4.13
N LEU A 12 -8.05 -10.65 -4.48
CA LEU A 12 -8.33 -9.86 -5.67
C LEU A 12 -9.14 -8.64 -5.26
N PRO A 13 -8.99 -7.51 -5.98
CA PRO A 13 -9.82 -6.34 -5.76
C PRO A 13 -11.26 -6.58 -6.20
N ASP A 14 -12.19 -5.78 -5.66
CA ASP A 14 -13.59 -5.82 -6.07
C ASP A 14 -13.81 -4.98 -7.34
N ASN A 15 -14.93 -5.21 -8.03
CA ASN A 15 -15.29 -4.41 -9.19
C ASN A 15 -15.54 -2.94 -8.76
N ASN A 16 -15.10 -2.00 -9.59
CA ASN A 16 -15.10 -0.54 -9.35
C ASN A 16 -14.09 -0.03 -8.32
N ASP A 17 -13.29 -0.88 -7.68
CA ASP A 17 -12.24 -0.44 -6.77
C ASP A 17 -11.17 0.37 -7.50
N LEU A 18 -10.61 1.35 -6.79
CA LEU A 18 -9.41 2.08 -7.21
C LEU A 18 -8.18 1.41 -6.63
N VAL A 19 -7.22 1.12 -7.49
CA VAL A 19 -5.99 0.41 -7.15
C VAL A 19 -4.78 1.11 -7.74
N MET A 20 -3.66 1.04 -7.01
CA MET A 20 -2.37 1.53 -7.47
C MET A 20 -1.66 0.46 -8.30
N VAL A 21 -1.34 0.80 -9.54
CA VAL A 21 -0.73 -0.13 -10.49
C VAL A 21 0.61 0.39 -10.99
N ASN A 22 1.54 -0.51 -11.29
CA ASN A 22 2.81 -0.19 -11.93
C ASN A 22 2.80 -0.65 -13.39
N VAL A 23 3.16 0.24 -14.32
CA VAL A 23 3.19 -0.09 -15.75
C VAL A 23 4.41 -0.94 -16.08
N VAL A 24 4.19 -2.16 -16.57
CA VAL A 24 5.26 -3.11 -16.92
C VAL A 24 5.60 -3.05 -18.40
N ARG A 25 4.59 -3.16 -19.26
CA ARG A 25 4.77 -3.17 -20.72
C ARG A 25 3.59 -2.49 -21.42
N ILE A 26 3.88 -1.89 -22.56
CA ILE A 26 2.90 -1.23 -23.42
C ILE A 26 2.92 -1.99 -24.75
N GLU A 27 1.77 -2.50 -25.18
CA GLU A 27 1.59 -3.22 -26.45
C GLU A 27 0.45 -2.59 -27.26
N ASN A 28 0.24 -3.04 -28.50
CA ASN A 28 -0.81 -2.49 -29.36
C ASN A 28 -2.24 -2.72 -28.82
N VAL A 29 -2.45 -3.83 -28.11
CA VAL A 29 -3.76 -4.20 -27.57
C VAL A 29 -4.09 -3.41 -26.29
N GLY A 30 -3.07 -3.08 -25.49
CA GLY A 30 -3.24 -2.42 -24.21
C GLY A 30 -1.95 -2.29 -23.42
N VAL A 31 -2.10 -1.87 -22.17
CA VAL A 31 -1.02 -1.64 -21.22
C VAL A 31 -1.11 -2.68 -20.13
N TYR A 32 -0.07 -3.49 -19.98
CA TYR A 32 -0.01 -4.47 -18.91
C TYR A 32 0.65 -3.85 -17.69
N VAL A 33 0.01 -4.08 -16.55
CA VAL A 33 0.35 -3.46 -15.28
C VAL A 33 0.39 -4.51 -14.18
N LYS A 34 1.05 -4.19 -13.07
CA LYS A 34 1.06 -5.00 -11.85
C LYS A 34 0.37 -4.25 -10.73
N LEU A 35 -0.56 -4.90 -10.04
CA LEU A 35 -1.26 -4.34 -8.89
C LEU A 35 -0.35 -4.43 -7.65
N LEU A 36 0.18 -3.31 -7.20
CA LEU A 36 1.20 -3.28 -6.14
C LEU A 36 0.64 -3.69 -4.76
N GLU A 37 -0.66 -3.50 -4.56
CA GLU A 37 -1.37 -3.81 -3.31
C GLU A 37 -1.75 -5.29 -3.20
N TYR A 38 -1.86 -5.99 -4.32
CA TYR A 38 -2.33 -7.37 -4.42
C TYR A 38 -1.21 -8.28 -4.93
N ASP A 39 -0.08 -8.30 -4.22
CA ASP A 39 1.05 -9.20 -4.52
C ASP A 39 1.60 -9.12 -5.96
N ASN A 40 1.50 -7.95 -6.60
CA ASN A 40 1.92 -7.75 -7.99
C ASN A 40 1.18 -8.63 -9.01
N ILE A 41 -0.08 -8.99 -8.74
CA ILE A 41 -0.96 -9.64 -9.71
C ILE A 41 -1.00 -8.81 -11.00
N GLU A 42 -1.04 -9.50 -12.14
CA GLU A 42 -1.08 -8.85 -13.44
C GLU A 42 -2.49 -8.33 -13.74
N GLY A 43 -2.55 -7.13 -14.29
CA GLY A 43 -3.75 -6.52 -14.83
C GLY A 43 -3.48 -5.90 -16.20
N MET A 44 -4.55 -5.57 -16.91
CA MET A 44 -4.46 -4.97 -18.24
C MET A 44 -5.40 -3.77 -18.34
N ILE A 45 -4.88 -2.67 -18.89
CA ILE A 45 -5.67 -1.51 -19.29
C ILE A 45 -5.81 -1.55 -20.81
N LEU A 46 -7.04 -1.70 -21.31
CA LEU A 46 -7.32 -1.64 -22.74
C LEU A 46 -7.01 -0.25 -23.30
N MET A 47 -6.62 -0.18 -24.59
CA MET A 47 -6.36 1.11 -25.25
C MET A 47 -7.56 2.06 -25.21
N SER A 48 -8.77 1.52 -25.34
CA SER A 48 -10.03 2.28 -25.22
C SER A 48 -10.29 2.81 -23.80
N GLU A 49 -9.67 2.21 -22.79
CA GLU A 49 -9.87 2.53 -21.38
C GLU A 49 -8.75 3.43 -20.80
N LEU A 50 -7.77 3.86 -21.63
CA LEU A 50 -6.71 4.79 -21.24
C LEU A 50 -7.17 6.25 -21.19
N SER A 51 -8.02 6.67 -22.13
CA SER A 51 -8.52 8.05 -22.20
C SER A 51 -9.86 8.11 -22.91
N ARG A 52 -10.72 9.04 -22.47
CA ARG A 52 -11.99 9.33 -23.16
C ARG A 52 -11.82 10.13 -24.45
N ARG A 53 -10.65 10.74 -24.66
CA ARG A 53 -10.33 11.58 -25.83
C ARG A 53 -9.41 10.83 -26.79
N ARG A 54 -9.44 11.21 -28.07
CA ARG A 54 -8.55 10.63 -29.10
C ARG A 54 -7.09 10.82 -28.70
N ILE A 55 -6.35 9.71 -28.62
CA ILE A 55 -4.97 9.67 -28.17
C ILE A 55 -4.04 9.80 -29.38
N ARG A 56 -3.11 10.76 -29.36
CA ARG A 56 -2.04 10.86 -30.39
C ARG A 56 -0.86 9.94 -30.11
N SER A 57 -0.52 9.74 -28.84
CA SER A 57 0.57 8.86 -28.40
C SER A 57 0.32 8.34 -26.99
N VAL A 58 0.43 7.03 -26.80
CA VAL A 58 0.24 6.34 -25.52
C VAL A 58 1.33 6.71 -24.51
N ASN A 59 2.57 6.90 -25.00
CA ASN A 59 3.74 7.24 -24.17
C ASN A 59 3.63 8.59 -23.44
N LYS A 60 2.68 9.45 -23.87
CA LYS A 60 2.39 10.71 -23.18
C LYS A 60 1.49 10.51 -21.96
N LEU A 61 0.64 9.49 -21.98
CA LEU A 61 -0.35 9.20 -20.94
C LEU A 61 0.15 8.24 -19.88
N VAL A 62 0.98 7.27 -20.27
CA VAL A 62 1.55 6.26 -19.39
C VAL A 62 3.01 6.03 -19.74
N ARG A 63 3.81 5.71 -18.73
CA ARG A 63 5.23 5.38 -18.91
C ARG A 63 5.57 4.10 -18.15
N ILE A 64 6.37 3.26 -18.78
CA ILE A 64 6.88 2.04 -18.17
C ILE A 64 7.64 2.38 -16.88
N GLY A 65 7.41 1.58 -15.83
CA GLY A 65 7.99 1.73 -14.51
C GLY A 65 7.32 2.79 -13.63
N ARG A 66 6.35 3.57 -14.14
CA ARG A 66 5.60 4.53 -13.32
C ARG A 66 4.37 3.88 -12.69
N ASN A 67 4.01 4.44 -11.54
CA ASN A 67 2.78 4.07 -10.86
C ASN A 67 1.65 4.96 -11.35
N GLU A 68 0.49 4.36 -11.57
CA GLU A 68 -0.72 5.00 -12.04
C GLU A 68 -1.90 4.48 -11.20
N VAL A 69 -2.91 5.31 -11.00
CA VAL A 69 -4.18 4.88 -10.38
C VAL A 69 -5.13 4.42 -11.48
N ALA A 70 -5.72 3.25 -11.30
CA ALA A 70 -6.71 2.70 -12.23
C ALA A 70 -7.91 2.12 -11.47
N ARG A 71 -9.07 2.14 -12.12
CA ARG A 71 -10.31 1.55 -11.61
C ARG A 71 -10.48 0.14 -12.17
N VAL A 72 -10.83 -0.82 -11.33
CA VAL A 72 -11.17 -2.19 -11.73
C VAL A 72 -12.51 -2.18 -12.45
N ILE A 73 -12.54 -2.67 -13.69
CA ILE A 73 -13.78 -2.82 -14.47
C ILE A 73 -14.35 -4.22 -14.25
N ARG A 74 -13.48 -5.23 -14.40
CA ARG A 74 -13.87 -6.63 -14.38
C ARG A 74 -12.75 -7.49 -13.84
N VAL A 75 -13.11 -8.44 -13.00
CA VAL A 75 -12.22 -9.49 -12.49
C VAL A 75 -12.71 -10.84 -13.00
N ASP A 76 -11.86 -11.53 -13.76
CA ASP A 76 -12.12 -12.89 -14.22
C ASP A 76 -11.38 -13.89 -13.32
N LEU A 77 -12.13 -14.52 -12.40
CA LEU A 77 -11.59 -15.46 -11.42
C LEU A 77 -11.05 -16.74 -12.03
N GLN A 78 -11.57 -17.16 -13.19
CA GLN A 78 -11.17 -18.41 -13.84
C GLN A 78 -9.86 -18.24 -14.61
N LYS A 79 -9.72 -17.12 -15.31
CA LYS A 79 -8.54 -16.84 -16.14
C LYS A 79 -7.47 -16.04 -15.41
N GLY A 80 -7.79 -15.43 -14.26
CA GLY A 80 -6.88 -14.58 -13.51
C GLY A 80 -6.62 -13.23 -14.17
N TYR A 81 -7.51 -12.78 -15.06
CA TYR A 81 -7.38 -11.48 -15.73
C TYR A 81 -8.15 -10.39 -14.97
N ILE A 82 -7.50 -9.23 -14.83
CA ILE A 82 -8.10 -8.03 -14.24
C ILE A 82 -8.08 -6.93 -15.29
N ASP A 83 -9.27 -6.56 -15.76
CA ASP A 83 -9.45 -5.44 -16.70
C ASP A 83 -9.58 -4.14 -15.90
N LEU A 84 -8.74 -3.17 -16.26
CA LEU A 84 -8.59 -1.90 -15.57
C LEU A 84 -8.91 -0.73 -16.51
N SER A 85 -9.33 0.39 -15.93
CA SER A 85 -9.57 1.65 -16.63
C SER A 85 -8.89 2.81 -15.96
N LYS A 86 -8.14 3.59 -16.74
CA LYS A 86 -7.66 4.91 -16.32
C LYS A 86 -8.70 5.99 -16.66
N SER A 87 -9.47 5.82 -17.73
CA SER A 87 -10.44 6.81 -18.22
C SER A 87 -11.70 6.96 -17.35
N ARG A 88 -11.99 5.95 -16.51
CA ARG A 88 -13.10 5.95 -15.54
C ARG A 88 -12.74 6.55 -14.19
N VAL A 89 -11.50 6.96 -13.98
CA VAL A 89 -11.09 7.74 -12.82
C VAL A 89 -11.40 9.20 -13.13
N LEU A 90 -12.45 9.72 -12.51
CA LEU A 90 -13.03 11.02 -12.88
C LEU A 90 -12.53 12.16 -12.00
N ASN A 91 -12.34 11.88 -10.71
CA ASN A 91 -12.11 12.90 -9.70
C ASN A 91 -10.66 12.85 -9.24
N GLU A 92 -9.99 14.00 -9.18
CA GLU A 92 -8.63 14.09 -8.60
C GLU A 92 -8.62 13.71 -7.12
N ASP A 93 -9.72 13.97 -6.40
CA ASP A 93 -9.83 13.63 -4.98
C ASP A 93 -9.83 12.11 -4.76
N GLU A 94 -10.51 11.35 -5.64
CA GLU A 94 -10.47 9.89 -5.63
C GLU A 94 -9.05 9.36 -5.88
N VAL A 95 -8.31 9.98 -6.81
CA VAL A 95 -6.90 9.64 -7.08
C VAL A 95 -6.06 9.88 -5.83
N ARG A 96 -6.19 11.06 -5.21
CA ARG A 96 -5.44 11.42 -4.00
C ARG A 96 -5.76 10.49 -2.84
N GLU A 97 -7.03 10.10 -2.67
CA GLU A 97 -7.43 9.14 -1.64
C GLU A 97 -6.81 7.76 -1.89
N CYS A 98 -6.85 7.27 -3.13
CA CYS A 98 -6.21 6.02 -3.51
C CYS A 98 -4.68 6.05 -3.28
N GLU A 99 -4.02 7.15 -3.63
CA GLU A 99 -2.59 7.33 -3.39
C GLU A 99 -2.27 7.32 -1.89
N GLN A 100 -3.08 8.02 -1.07
CA GLN A 100 -2.92 8.00 0.37
C GLN A 100 -3.13 6.60 0.95
N LYS A 101 -4.17 5.88 0.52
CA LYS A 101 -4.43 4.50 0.92
C LYS A 101 -3.24 3.59 0.60
N TYR A 102 -2.70 3.69 -0.61
CA TYR A 102 -1.50 2.96 -1.02
C TYR A 102 -0.28 3.31 -0.17
N ILE A 103 -0.03 4.60 0.12
CA ILE A 103 1.11 5.03 0.96
C ILE A 103 0.98 4.47 2.38
N ARG A 104 -0.23 4.47 2.96
CA ARG A 104 -0.51 3.89 4.28
C ARG A 104 -0.21 2.39 4.27
N GLY A 105 -0.76 1.64 3.32
CA GLY A 105 -0.53 0.20 3.16
C GLY A 105 0.95 -0.14 2.93
N ARG A 106 1.65 0.61 2.08
CA ARG A 106 3.09 0.44 1.83
C ARG A 106 3.92 0.70 3.08
N THR A 107 3.54 1.68 3.89
CA THR A 107 4.23 1.99 5.16
C THR A 107 4.07 0.84 6.15
N VAL A 108 2.85 0.31 6.30
CA VAL A 108 2.56 -0.87 7.13
C VAL A 108 3.37 -2.07 6.64
N ASN A 109 3.33 -2.37 5.34
CA ASN A 109 4.11 -3.47 4.75
C ASN A 109 5.62 -3.31 5.01
N SER A 110 6.16 -2.10 4.90
CA SER A 110 7.58 -1.86 5.20
C SER A 110 7.93 -2.16 6.65
N VAL A 111 7.05 -1.85 7.61
CA VAL A 111 7.25 -2.17 9.03
C VAL A 111 7.17 -3.67 9.24
N LEU A 112 6.12 -4.31 8.72
CA LEU A 112 5.91 -5.75 8.87
C LEU A 112 7.05 -6.55 8.24
N ARG A 113 7.55 -6.16 7.06
CA ARG A 113 8.69 -6.79 6.40
C ARG A 113 9.96 -6.69 7.25
N GLN A 114 10.20 -5.54 7.87
CA GLN A 114 11.36 -5.37 8.77
C GLN A 114 11.23 -6.25 10.01
N THR A 115 10.06 -6.25 10.64
CA THR A 115 9.77 -7.11 11.80
C THR A 115 9.88 -8.59 11.44
N ALA A 116 9.40 -9.01 10.27
CA ALA A 116 9.51 -10.38 9.79
C ALA A 116 10.97 -10.82 9.59
N HIS A 117 11.82 -9.93 9.07
CA HIS A 117 13.25 -10.19 8.95
C HIS A 117 13.90 -10.36 10.34
N GLU A 118 13.54 -9.53 11.32
CA GLU A 118 14.04 -9.63 12.70
C GLU A 118 13.53 -10.88 13.42
N LEU A 119 12.33 -11.34 13.09
CA LEU A 119 11.76 -12.62 13.56
C LEU A 119 12.24 -13.84 12.76
N SER A 120 13.19 -13.66 11.82
CA SER A 120 13.72 -14.73 10.97
C SER A 120 12.65 -15.49 10.17
N ILE A 121 11.54 -14.83 9.84
CA ILE A 121 10.50 -15.38 8.96
C ILE A 121 11.00 -15.28 7.52
N ASN A 122 11.41 -16.40 6.94
CA ASN A 122 12.00 -16.44 5.60
C ASN A 122 11.04 -16.96 4.51
N ASN A 123 9.86 -17.46 4.91
CA ASN A 123 8.89 -18.09 4.02
C ASN A 123 7.70 -17.14 3.76
N ASN A 124 7.17 -17.16 2.54
CA ASN A 124 5.98 -16.37 2.19
C ASN A 124 4.76 -16.78 3.03
N ASP A 125 4.57 -18.07 3.29
CA ASP A 125 3.46 -18.56 4.11
C ASP A 125 3.54 -18.05 5.56
N GLY A 126 4.76 -18.05 6.13
CA GLY A 126 4.99 -17.48 7.47
C GLY A 126 4.71 -15.98 7.50
N PHE A 127 5.06 -15.26 6.43
CA PHE A 127 4.77 -13.84 6.31
C PHE A 127 3.27 -13.57 6.14
N GLU A 128 2.54 -14.41 5.40
CA GLU A 128 1.07 -14.33 5.31
C GLU A 128 0.41 -14.59 6.67
N GLN A 129 0.88 -15.56 7.45
CA GLN A 129 0.38 -15.80 8.81
C GLN A 129 0.66 -14.61 9.73
N PHE A 130 1.83 -13.99 9.59
CA PHE A 130 2.14 -12.77 10.33
C PHE A 130 1.17 -11.62 9.97
N TYR A 131 0.81 -11.47 8.70
CA TYR A 131 -0.22 -10.54 8.23
C TYR A 131 -1.61 -10.84 8.81
N LYS A 132 -2.02 -12.11 8.82
CA LYS A 132 -3.30 -12.57 9.41
C LYS A 132 -3.42 -12.20 10.88
N ASN A 133 -2.32 -12.36 11.61
CA ASN A 133 -2.28 -12.10 13.06
C ASN A 133 -2.16 -10.61 13.38
N THR A 134 -1.68 -9.78 12.45
CA THR A 134 -1.43 -8.34 12.65
C THR A 134 -2.37 -7.44 11.83
N ALA A 135 -2.00 -7.14 10.58
CA ALA A 135 -2.70 -6.16 9.76
C ALA A 135 -4.15 -6.58 9.49
N TRP A 136 -4.38 -7.82 9.07
CA TRP A 136 -5.74 -8.30 8.78
C TRP A 136 -6.55 -8.54 10.05
N PHE A 137 -5.90 -8.79 11.18
CA PHE A 137 -6.58 -8.80 12.47
C PHE A 137 -7.20 -7.43 12.77
N TYR A 138 -6.43 -6.35 12.61
CA TYR A 138 -6.94 -4.99 12.83
C TYR A 138 -7.96 -4.57 11.78
N ASP A 139 -7.75 -4.90 10.50
CA ASP A 139 -8.72 -4.59 9.45
C ASP A 139 -10.07 -5.28 9.72
N ARG A 140 -10.07 -6.53 10.23
CA ARG A 140 -11.29 -7.22 10.68
C ARG A 140 -11.92 -6.59 11.92
N LYS A 141 -11.11 -6.17 12.90
CA LYS A 141 -11.58 -5.52 14.14
C LYS A 141 -12.32 -4.21 13.84
N TYR A 142 -11.77 -3.38 12.94
CA TYR A 142 -12.33 -2.06 12.61
C TYR A 142 -13.23 -2.06 11.37
N LYS A 143 -13.34 -3.19 10.64
CA LYS A 143 -14.21 -3.40 9.48
C LYS A 143 -13.92 -2.52 8.25
N TYR A 144 -12.70 -2.02 8.10
CA TYR A 144 -12.27 -1.32 6.88
C TYR A 144 -10.81 -1.63 6.55
N SER A 145 -10.48 -1.66 5.25
CA SER A 145 -9.14 -1.97 4.76
C SER A 145 -8.15 -0.85 5.05
N GLY A 146 -7.00 -1.18 5.64
CA GLY A 146 -5.96 -0.21 5.99
C GLY A 146 -6.12 0.42 7.38
N ALA A 147 -7.04 -0.07 8.21
CA ALA A 147 -7.19 0.34 9.61
C ALA A 147 -5.91 0.13 10.42
N CYS A 148 -5.12 -0.89 10.05
CA CYS A 148 -3.82 -1.17 10.66
C CYS A 148 -2.91 0.07 10.76
N TYR A 149 -2.92 0.96 9.76
CA TYR A 149 -2.10 2.18 9.79
C TYR A 149 -2.53 3.15 10.90
N ASP A 150 -3.84 3.31 11.10
CA ASP A 150 -4.38 4.19 12.14
C ASP A 150 -4.12 3.60 13.54
N VAL A 151 -4.24 2.26 13.67
CA VAL A 151 -3.86 1.55 14.89
C VAL A 151 -2.38 1.71 15.19
N PHE A 152 -1.49 1.59 14.20
CA PHE A 152 -0.05 1.81 14.42
C PHE A 152 0.26 3.22 14.90
N LYS A 153 -0.49 4.23 14.45
CA LYS A 153 -0.40 5.59 15.01
C LYS A 153 -0.92 5.68 16.44
N GLN A 154 -2.00 4.96 16.76
CA GLN A 154 -2.54 4.90 18.12
C GLN A 154 -1.57 4.19 19.07
N ILE A 155 -0.90 3.12 18.65
CA ILE A 155 0.11 2.39 19.45
C ILE A 155 1.24 3.32 19.94
N ILE A 156 1.57 4.37 19.18
CA ILE A 156 2.59 5.37 19.58
C ILE A 156 2.08 6.23 20.74
N LYS A 157 0.78 6.50 20.80
CA LYS A 157 0.14 7.28 21.87
C LYS A 157 -0.17 6.40 23.08
N ASP A 158 -0.80 5.26 22.84
CA ASP A 158 -1.27 4.30 23.83
C ASP A 158 -0.75 2.90 23.49
N GLU A 159 0.19 2.39 24.28
CA GLU A 159 0.80 1.06 24.04
C GLU A 159 -0.17 -0.11 24.26
N THR A 160 -1.35 0.11 24.84
CA THR A 160 -2.31 -0.95 25.20
C THR A 160 -2.92 -1.65 23.99
N GLU A 161 -3.05 -0.98 22.84
CA GLU A 161 -3.65 -1.54 21.62
C GLU A 161 -2.82 -2.66 20.98
N ILE A 162 -1.53 -2.76 21.32
CA ILE A 162 -0.67 -3.85 20.83
C ILE A 162 -1.02 -5.20 21.44
N ASN A 163 -1.61 -5.20 22.64
CA ASN A 163 -1.97 -6.42 23.36
C ASN A 163 -3.16 -7.15 22.73
N ASN A 164 -3.99 -6.42 22.00
CA ASN A 164 -5.14 -6.97 21.26
C ASN A 164 -4.70 -7.91 20.13
N CYS A 165 -3.45 -7.82 19.68
CA CYS A 165 -2.91 -8.61 18.59
C CYS A 165 -2.54 -10.03 19.05
N SER A 166 -2.86 -11.05 18.25
CA SER A 166 -2.52 -12.46 18.47
C SER A 166 -1.06 -12.76 18.09
N LEU A 167 -0.12 -12.04 18.71
CA LEU A 167 1.31 -12.21 18.54
C LEU A 167 1.99 -12.61 19.85
N ASP A 168 3.09 -13.35 19.72
CA ASP A 168 4.01 -13.64 20.82
C ASP A 168 4.58 -12.35 21.42
N GLN A 169 4.92 -12.40 22.71
CA GLN A 169 5.43 -11.24 23.44
C GLN A 169 6.70 -10.65 22.77
N GLN A 170 7.59 -11.52 22.29
CA GLN A 170 8.79 -11.11 21.55
C GLN A 170 8.44 -10.41 20.24
N ALA A 171 7.46 -10.92 19.49
CA ALA A 171 7.04 -10.30 18.23
C ALA A 171 6.38 -8.92 18.46
N LYS A 172 5.63 -8.75 19.55
CA LYS A 172 5.03 -7.46 19.94
C LYS A 172 6.07 -6.39 20.24
N GLU A 173 7.12 -6.74 20.99
CA GLU A 173 8.19 -5.80 21.36
C GLU A 173 8.98 -5.31 20.13
N ILE A 174 9.34 -6.25 19.25
CA ILE A 174 10.02 -5.96 18.00
C ILE A 174 9.13 -5.09 17.09
N LEU A 175 7.85 -5.44 16.98
CA LEU A 175 6.89 -4.66 16.19
C LEU A 175 6.76 -3.22 16.72
N SER A 176 6.61 -3.02 18.03
CA SER A 176 6.55 -1.69 18.66
C SER A 176 7.80 -0.86 18.35
N THR A 177 8.98 -1.48 18.45
CA THR A 177 10.26 -0.85 18.13
C THR A 177 10.30 -0.38 16.68
N ASN A 178 9.87 -1.22 15.74
CA ASN A 178 9.87 -0.89 14.32
C ASN A 178 8.78 0.14 13.94
N ILE A 179 7.62 0.11 14.58
CA ILE A 179 6.58 1.14 14.44
C ILE A 179 7.15 2.50 14.87
N ARG A 180 7.75 2.60 16.06
CA ARG A 180 8.36 3.84 16.56
C ARG A 180 9.43 4.38 15.62
N ARG A 181 10.34 3.53 15.17
CA ARG A 181 11.41 3.91 14.22
C ARG A 181 10.86 4.46 12.90
N ARG A 182 9.72 3.96 12.43
CA ARG A 182 9.16 4.33 11.12
C ARG A 182 8.20 5.52 11.18
N PHE A 183 7.40 5.61 12.23
CA PHE A 183 6.34 6.61 12.37
C PHE A 183 6.77 7.84 13.19
N MET A 184 7.79 7.74 14.04
CA MET A 184 8.37 8.92 14.66
C MET A 184 9.39 9.54 13.69
N PRO A 185 9.34 10.86 13.47
CA PRO A 185 10.41 11.54 12.76
C PRO A 185 11.71 11.29 13.52
N ARG A 186 12.77 10.90 12.81
CA ARG A 186 14.12 10.94 13.39
C ARG A 186 14.35 12.37 13.84
N GLY A 187 14.42 12.56 15.16
CA GLY A 187 14.68 13.85 15.78
C GLY A 187 16.02 14.37 15.29
N VAL A 188 15.99 15.18 14.24
CA VAL A 188 16.93 16.28 14.03
C VAL A 188 16.10 17.48 13.61
N ILE A 189 15.22 17.94 14.50
CA ILE A 189 14.85 19.36 14.48
C ILE A 189 16.10 20.07 15.01
N LYS A 190 17.03 20.42 14.12
CA LYS A 190 18.06 21.42 14.44
C LYS A 190 17.33 22.75 14.59
N CYS A 191 16.78 23.01 15.77
CA CYS A 191 16.38 24.35 16.17
C CYS A 191 17.66 25.21 16.19
N ARG A 192 17.92 25.97 15.12
CA ARG A 192 18.85 27.09 15.20
C ARG A 192 18.13 28.17 16.02
N ALA A 193 18.51 28.30 17.28
CA ALA A 193 18.17 29.48 18.07
C ALA A 193 18.82 30.68 17.37
N GLY A 194 17.99 31.51 16.71
CA GLY A 194 18.44 32.82 16.24
C GLY A 194 18.71 33.70 17.45
N GLU A 195 19.88 34.31 17.50
CA GLU A 195 20.25 35.32 18.51
C GLU A 195 19.19 36.43 18.53
N ILE A 196 18.50 36.56 19.65
CA ILE A 196 17.65 37.73 19.93
C ILE A 196 18.61 38.87 20.30
N LYS A 197 18.90 39.76 19.35
CA LYS A 197 19.52 41.05 19.67
C LYS A 197 18.48 41.94 20.35
N VAL A 198 18.60 42.04 21.68
CA VAL A 198 17.92 43.07 22.46
C VAL A 198 18.69 44.38 22.21
N GLN A 199 18.07 45.33 21.52
CA GLN A 199 18.58 46.70 21.47
C GLN A 199 18.15 47.42 22.75
N PHE A 200 19.13 47.97 23.47
CA PHE A 200 18.93 48.94 24.55
C PHE A 200 18.74 50.34 23.96
#